data_AF-A0A953J9F1-F1
#
_entry.id   AF-A0A953J9F1-F1
#
_cell.length_a   1.000
_cell.length_b   1.000
_cell.length_c   1.000
_cell.angle_alpha   90.00
_cell.angle_beta   90.00
_cell.angle_gamma   90.00
#
_symmetry.space_group_name_H-M   'P 1'
#
loop_
_entity.id
_entity.type
_entity.pdbx_description
1 polymer ?
#
loop_
_entity_poly.entity_id
_entity_poly.type
_entity_poly.pdbx_seq_one_letter_code
_entity_poly.pdbx_strand_id
1 'polypeptide(L)'
;MSRSVSAPANEILRAHCAAIAKEEAALREGGGKAGHERQRKMGRLPVRERLGILLDKGAPFFEIGLWAAYKMYEQWGKIPAAGVVAGIGDVEGVPCMIVANDATVKAGAFFPQTVKKVLRAQRIA
;
A
#
# COMPACT_ATOMS: atom_id res chain seq x y z
N MET A 1 44.42 4.89 19.74
CA MET A 1 42.95 4.74 19.87
C MET A 1 42.29 5.46 18.71
N SER A 2 41.87 4.71 17.69
CA SER A 2 41.23 5.24 16.47
C SER A 2 39.81 5.69 16.80
N ARG A 3 39.51 6.99 16.67
CA ARG A 3 38.13 7.49 16.73
C ARG A 3 37.47 7.13 15.40
N SER A 4 36.47 6.24 15.44
CA SER A 4 35.61 5.96 14.29
C SER A 4 34.94 7.26 13.84
N VAL A 5 35.23 7.69 12.61
CA VAL A 5 34.55 8.82 11.98
C VAL A 5 33.12 8.37 11.68
N SER A 6 32.14 8.84 12.44
CA SER A 6 30.72 8.59 12.15
C SER A 6 30.36 9.26 10.82
N ALA A 7 29.61 8.57 9.96
CA ALA A 7 29.10 9.13 8.72
C ALA A 7 28.36 10.47 8.99
N PRO A 8 28.51 11.48 8.12
CA PRO A 8 27.83 12.76 8.28
C PRO A 8 26.31 12.56 8.35
N ALA A 9 25.62 13.30 9.23
CA ALA A 9 24.19 13.11 9.52
C ALA A 9 23.30 13.04 8.26
N ASN A 10 23.66 13.74 7.18
CA ASN A 10 22.96 13.70 5.89
C ASN A 10 23.02 12.33 5.19
N GLU A 11 24.12 11.59 5.33
CA GLU A 11 24.26 10.25 4.76
C GLU A 11 23.39 9.23 5.49
N ILE A 12 23.32 9.34 6.83
CA ILE A 12 22.46 8.51 7.67
C ILE A 12 20.99 8.75 7.32
N LEU A 13 20.54 10.00 7.21
CA LEU A 13 19.17 10.34 6.82
C LEU A 13 18.81 9.79 5.44
N ARG A 14 19.71 9.92 4.44
CA ARG A 14 19.50 9.36 3.10
C ARG A 14 19.37 7.84 3.14
N ALA A 15 20.21 7.15 3.92
CA ALA A 15 20.14 5.71 4.08
C ALA A 15 18.80 5.26 4.69
N HIS A 16 18.28 5.98 5.69
CA HIS A 16 16.96 5.69 6.27
C HIS A 16 15.83 5.94 5.28
N CYS A 17 15.84 7.05 4.53
CA CYS A 17 14.86 7.31 3.49
C CYS A 17 14.86 6.21 2.42
N ALA A 18 16.04 5.74 2.00
CA ALA A 18 16.17 4.64 1.05
C ALA A 18 15.60 3.32 1.61
N ALA A 19 15.82 3.03 2.89
CA ALA A 19 15.27 1.86 3.56
C ALA A 19 13.74 1.91 3.63
N ILE A 20 13.17 3.06 4.00
CA ILE A 20 11.71 3.29 4.01
C ILE A 20 11.15 3.11 2.60
N ALA A 21 11.74 3.74 1.59
CA ALA A 21 11.28 3.63 0.20
C ALA A 21 11.29 2.18 -0.30
N LYS A 22 12.31 1.39 0.07
CA LYS A 22 12.39 -0.04 -0.25
C LYS A 22 11.27 -0.83 0.42
N GLU A 23 10.98 -0.57 1.69
CA GLU A 23 9.89 -1.22 2.41
C GLU A 23 8.53 -0.84 1.81
N GLU A 24 8.32 0.43 1.48
CA GLU A 24 7.08 0.85 0.84
C GLU A 24 6.86 0.19 -0.52
N ALA A 25 7.91 0.05 -1.34
CA ALA A 25 7.83 -0.66 -2.60
C ALA A 25 7.36 -2.11 -2.39
N ALA A 26 7.92 -2.79 -1.38
CA ALA A 26 7.49 -4.14 -1.03
C ALA A 26 6.03 -4.21 -0.52
N LEU A 27 5.55 -3.18 0.19
CA LEU A 27 4.15 -3.12 0.62
C LEU A 27 3.19 -2.87 -0.55
N ARG A 28 3.61 -2.09 -1.55
CA ARG A 28 2.78 -1.79 -2.73
C ARG A 28 2.55 -3.01 -3.62
N GLU A 29 3.41 -4.03 -3.54
CA GLU A 29 3.25 -5.33 -4.22
C GLU A 29 2.09 -6.17 -3.66
N GLY A 30 1.48 -5.81 -2.53
CA GLY A 30 0.33 -6.52 -1.98
C GLY A 30 0.64 -8.01 -1.71
N GLY A 31 -0.17 -8.91 -2.26
CA GLY A 31 0.03 -10.36 -2.18
C GLY A 31 1.21 -10.90 -3.00
N GLY A 32 1.94 -10.03 -3.71
CA GLY A 32 3.08 -10.37 -4.54
C GLY A 32 2.72 -11.07 -5.85
N LYS A 33 3.76 -11.44 -6.62
CA LYS A 33 3.63 -12.01 -7.98
C LYS A 33 2.66 -13.18 -8.07
N ALA A 34 2.76 -14.15 -7.17
CA ALA A 34 1.87 -15.31 -7.16
C ALA A 34 0.39 -14.92 -6.94
N GLY A 35 0.14 -13.93 -6.07
CA GLY A 35 -1.20 -13.38 -5.87
C GLY A 35 -1.73 -12.68 -7.12
N HIS A 36 -0.89 -11.89 -7.79
CA HIS A 36 -1.24 -11.19 -9.04
C HIS A 36 -1.55 -12.19 -10.16
N GLU A 37 -0.70 -13.19 -10.37
CA GLU A 37 -0.90 -14.24 -11.37
C GLU A 37 -2.21 -15.01 -11.14
N ARG A 38 -2.54 -15.33 -9.88
CA ARG A 38 -3.82 -15.96 -9.55
C ARG A 38 -5.01 -15.11 -9.96
N GLN A 39 -4.98 -13.80 -9.68
CA GLN A 39 -6.05 -12.89 -10.12
C GLN A 39 -6.15 -12.83 -11.64
N ARG A 40 -5.01 -12.74 -12.34
CA ARG A 40 -4.98 -12.70 -13.81
C ARG A 40 -5.53 -13.98 -14.44
N LYS A 41 -5.20 -15.15 -13.90
CA LYS A 41 -5.77 -16.44 -14.35
C LYS A 41 -7.30 -16.49 -14.24
N MET A 42 -7.88 -15.70 -13.34
CA MET A 42 -9.33 -15.55 -13.19
C MET A 42 -9.92 -14.41 -14.03
N GLY A 43 -9.13 -13.78 -14.92
CA GLY A 43 -9.55 -12.62 -15.70
C GLY A 43 -9.71 -11.34 -14.86
N ARG A 44 -9.11 -11.27 -13.67
CA ARG A 44 -9.21 -10.14 -12.75
C ARG A 44 -7.90 -9.35 -12.70
N LEU A 45 -8.03 -8.03 -12.54
CA LEU A 45 -6.89 -7.13 -12.40
C LEU A 45 -6.50 -6.96 -10.92
N PRO A 46 -5.19 -6.91 -10.61
CA PRO A 46 -4.69 -6.43 -9.33
C PRO A 46 -5.25 -5.05 -8.97
N VAL A 47 -5.38 -4.76 -7.67
CA VAL A 47 -6.08 -3.56 -7.20
C VAL A 47 -5.49 -2.25 -7.73
N ARG A 48 -4.16 -2.12 -7.78
CA ARG A 48 -3.51 -0.89 -8.26
C ARG A 48 -3.63 -0.71 -9.77
N GLU A 49 -3.76 -1.81 -10.52
CA GLU A 49 -4.06 -1.73 -11.95
C GLU A 49 -5.50 -1.28 -12.19
N ARG A 50 -6.45 -1.74 -11.37
CA ARG A 50 -7.83 -1.22 -11.42
C ARG A 50 -7.87 0.28 -11.14
N LEU A 51 -7.10 0.75 -10.17
CA LEU A 51 -6.99 2.19 -9.88
C LEU A 51 -6.42 2.98 -11.07
N GLY A 52 -5.40 2.45 -11.75
CA GLY A 52 -4.84 3.09 -12.95
C GLY A 52 -5.80 3.20 -14.13
N ILE A 53 -6.90 2.43 -14.13
CA ILE A 53 -7.98 2.53 -15.13
C ILE A 53 -9.07 3.50 -14.66
N LEU A 54 -9.39 3.49 -13.36
CA LEU A 54 -10.45 4.30 -12.77
C LEU A 54 -10.09 5.78 -12.70
N LEU A 55 -8.83 6.09 -12.34
CA LEU A 55 -8.36 7.44 -12.08
C LEU A 55 -8.07 8.20 -13.37
N ASP A 56 -8.26 9.52 -13.32
CA ASP A 56 -7.91 10.41 -14.42
C ASP A 56 -6.42 10.30 -14.78
N LYS A 57 -6.14 10.24 -16.08
CA LYS A 57 -4.78 9.98 -16.59
C LYS A 57 -3.82 11.09 -16.17
N GLY A 58 -2.77 10.72 -15.43
CA GLY A 58 -1.76 11.66 -14.96
C GLY A 58 -2.14 12.41 -13.68
N ALA A 59 -3.36 12.24 -13.18
CA ALA A 59 -3.76 12.78 -11.89
C ALA A 59 -3.06 12.02 -10.75
N PRO A 60 -2.68 12.71 -9.65
CA PRO A 60 -2.07 12.07 -8.50
C PRO A 60 -3.09 11.22 -7.75
N PHE A 61 -2.63 10.11 -7.18
CA PHE A 61 -3.39 9.33 -6.20
C PHE A 61 -2.75 9.46 -4.82
N PHE A 62 -3.47 10.07 -3.88
CA PHE A 62 -3.04 10.19 -2.50
C PHE A 62 -3.46 8.95 -1.70
N GLU A 63 -2.60 7.94 -1.68
CA GLU A 63 -2.85 6.71 -0.93
C GLU A 63 -2.74 6.92 0.58
N ILE A 64 -3.74 6.43 1.31
CA ILE A 64 -3.85 6.52 2.77
C ILE A 64 -3.57 5.14 3.38
N GLY A 65 -2.68 5.10 4.37
CA GLY A 65 -2.48 3.92 5.21
C GLY A 65 -1.80 2.74 4.49
N LEU A 66 -0.79 2.98 3.66
CA LEU A 66 0.05 1.93 3.06
C LEU A 66 0.65 0.99 4.12
N TRP A 67 1.07 1.57 5.24
CA TRP A 67 1.68 0.88 6.38
C TRP A 67 0.69 0.23 7.35
N ALA A 68 -0.62 0.29 7.05
CA ALA A 68 -1.62 -0.37 7.89
C ALA A 68 -1.36 -1.88 7.97
N ALA A 69 -1.50 -2.44 9.18
CA ALA A 69 -1.19 -3.84 9.49
C ALA A 69 0.28 -4.29 9.33
N TYR A 70 1.23 -3.35 9.13
CA TYR A 70 2.64 -3.68 9.00
C TYR A 70 3.17 -4.41 10.25
N LYS A 71 3.69 -5.63 10.04
CA LYS A 71 4.26 -6.51 11.10
C LYS A 71 3.30 -6.85 12.25
N MET A 72 1.98 -6.73 12.05
CA MET A 72 1.00 -6.97 13.13
C MET A 72 0.49 -8.41 13.24
N TYR A 73 0.58 -9.19 12.16
CA TYR A 73 -0.13 -10.46 11.99
C TYR A 73 0.77 -11.58 11.46
N GLU A 74 2.05 -11.57 11.84
CA GLU A 74 3.07 -12.45 11.25
C GLU A 74 2.72 -13.95 11.33
N GLN A 75 2.01 -14.38 12.38
CA GLN A 75 1.48 -15.74 12.53
C GLN A 75 0.49 -16.15 11.43
N TRP A 76 -0.18 -15.17 10.82
CA TRP A 76 -1.05 -15.37 9.66
C TRP A 76 -0.38 -14.90 8.37
N GLY A 77 0.89 -14.50 8.40
CA GLY A 77 1.63 -13.96 7.27
C GLY A 77 1.43 -12.45 7.06
N LYS A 78 2.04 -11.93 6.00
CA LYS A 78 2.05 -10.49 5.72
C LYS A 78 0.68 -10.02 5.23
N ILE A 79 0.21 -8.88 5.77
CA ILE A 79 -1.04 -8.22 5.39
C ILE A 79 -0.72 -6.77 4.93
N PRO A 80 -0.09 -6.56 3.76
CA PRO A 80 0.27 -5.22 3.30
C PRO A 80 -0.96 -4.33 3.15
N ALA A 81 -0.84 -3.05 3.50
CA ALA A 81 -1.91 -2.05 3.44
C ALA A 81 -3.22 -2.46 4.14
N ALA A 82 -3.16 -3.40 5.09
CA ALA A 82 -4.33 -4.06 5.69
C ALA A 82 -5.27 -4.74 4.66
N GLY A 83 -4.74 -5.22 3.53
CA GLY A 83 -5.51 -5.91 2.49
C GLY A 83 -6.48 -5.03 1.71
N VAL A 84 -6.36 -3.71 1.83
CA VAL A 84 -7.21 -2.73 1.15
C VAL A 84 -6.39 -1.50 0.77
N VAL A 85 -6.53 -1.06 -0.49
CA VAL A 85 -5.99 0.24 -0.91
C VAL A 85 -7.09 1.28 -0.70
N ALA A 86 -6.77 2.35 0.01
CA ALA A 86 -7.67 3.47 0.22
C ALA A 86 -6.92 4.77 -0.10
N GLY A 87 -7.60 5.76 -0.67
CA GLY A 87 -6.96 7.02 -1.02
C GLY A 87 -7.88 7.97 -1.78
N ILE A 88 -7.38 9.18 -2.04
CA ILE A 88 -8.10 10.22 -2.78
C ILE A 88 -7.48 10.37 -4.15
N GLY A 89 -8.30 10.42 -5.19
CA GLY A 89 -7.88 10.77 -6.54
C GLY A 89 -9.07 11.22 -7.38
N ASP A 90 -8.79 11.79 -8.54
CA ASP A 90 -9.82 12.36 -9.41
C ASP A 90 -10.40 11.29 -10.36
N VAL A 91 -11.72 11.32 -10.50
CA VAL A 91 -12.49 10.52 -11.47
C VAL A 91 -13.41 11.47 -12.23
N GLU A 92 -13.17 11.62 -13.53
CA GLU A 92 -13.87 12.57 -14.39
C GLU A 92 -13.81 14.02 -13.85
N GLY A 93 -12.65 14.41 -13.31
CA GLY A 93 -12.40 15.72 -12.71
C GLY A 93 -13.00 15.91 -11.31
N VAL A 94 -13.59 14.86 -10.71
CA VAL A 94 -14.20 14.92 -9.38
C VAL A 94 -13.32 14.20 -8.35
N PRO A 95 -12.87 14.89 -7.27
CA PRO A 95 -12.14 14.25 -6.19
C PRO A 95 -12.98 13.18 -5.51
N CYS A 96 -12.50 11.95 -5.51
CA CYS A 96 -13.20 10.79 -4.99
C CYS A 96 -12.37 10.07 -3.93
N MET A 97 -13.00 9.74 -2.80
CA MET A 97 -12.46 8.75 -1.85
C MET A 97 -12.67 7.35 -2.43
N ILE A 98 -11.58 6.63 -2.65
CA ILE A 98 -11.60 5.29 -3.19
C ILE A 98 -11.22 4.29 -2.09
N VAL A 99 -12.00 3.21 -1.97
CA VAL A 99 -11.69 2.05 -1.13
C VAL A 99 -11.77 0.81 -2.00
N ALA A 100 -10.64 0.14 -2.21
CA ALA A 100 -10.53 -1.00 -3.10
C ALA A 100 -9.81 -2.17 -2.42
N ASN A 101 -10.50 -3.28 -2.21
CA ASN A 101 -9.94 -4.46 -1.56
C ASN A 101 -8.90 -5.13 -2.45
N ASP A 102 -7.82 -5.61 -1.85
CA ASP A 102 -6.78 -6.36 -2.54
C ASP A 102 -7.00 -7.87 -2.36
N ALA A 103 -7.62 -8.51 -3.35
CA ALA A 103 -7.86 -9.95 -3.35
C ALA A 103 -6.58 -10.81 -3.44
N THR A 104 -5.42 -10.18 -3.64
CA THR A 104 -4.12 -10.86 -3.63
C THR A 104 -3.64 -11.08 -2.18
N VAL A 105 -4.04 -10.20 -1.25
CA VAL A 105 -3.72 -10.28 0.18
C VAL A 105 -4.80 -11.12 0.88
N LYS A 106 -4.46 -12.36 1.27
CA LYS A 106 -5.36 -13.27 1.99
C LYS A 106 -6.77 -13.40 1.38
N ALA A 107 -6.83 -13.44 0.05
CA ALA A 107 -8.07 -13.53 -0.72
C ALA A 107 -9.06 -12.38 -0.43
N GLY A 108 -8.58 -11.22 0.04
CA GLY A 108 -9.41 -10.06 0.38
C GLY A 108 -10.10 -10.15 1.75
N ALA A 109 -9.63 -11.04 2.63
CA ALA A 109 -10.15 -11.17 3.99
C ALA A 109 -10.01 -9.87 4.79
N PHE A 110 -11.01 -9.56 5.61
CA PHE A 110 -10.99 -8.40 6.50
C PHE A 110 -10.24 -8.72 7.79
N PHE A 111 -9.17 -7.96 8.05
CA PHE A 111 -8.45 -7.95 9.32
C PHE A 111 -8.94 -6.78 10.18
N PRO A 112 -8.69 -6.78 11.50
CA PRO A 112 -9.07 -5.66 12.36
C PRO A 112 -8.56 -4.30 11.87
N GLN A 113 -7.37 -4.25 11.25
CA GLN A 113 -6.85 -3.02 10.65
C GLN A 113 -7.54 -2.62 9.35
N THR A 114 -8.08 -3.58 8.58
CA THR A 114 -8.88 -3.30 7.38
C THR A 114 -10.09 -2.47 7.77
N VAL A 115 -10.80 -2.89 8.83
CA VAL A 115 -11.98 -2.18 9.34
C VAL A 115 -11.61 -0.75 9.77
N LYS A 116 -10.56 -0.59 10.58
CA LYS A 116 -10.11 0.74 11.02
C LYS A 116 -9.73 1.66 9.85
N LYS A 117 -9.06 1.11 8.84
CA LYS A 117 -8.64 1.84 7.64
C LYS A 117 -9.85 2.29 6.80
N VAL A 118 -10.82 1.41 6.59
CA VAL A 118 -12.06 1.74 5.85
C VAL A 118 -12.90 2.78 6.60
N LEU A 119 -13.09 2.63 7.92
CA LEU A 119 -13.78 3.63 8.75
C LEU A 119 -13.07 4.99 8.72
N ARG A 120 -11.73 4.99 8.68
CA ARG A 120 -10.96 6.23 8.53
C ARG A 120 -11.20 6.88 7.17
N ALA A 121 -11.22 6.10 6.09
CA ALA A 121 -11.53 6.58 4.74
C ALA A 121 -12.95 7.18 4.66
N GLN A 122 -13.94 6.50 5.24
CA GLN A 122 -15.33 6.98 5.32
C GLN A 122 -15.46 8.28 6.13
N ARG A 123 -14.61 8.51 7.13
CA ARG A 123 -14.60 9.77 7.89
C ARG A 123 -13.95 10.93 7.12
N ILE A 124 -13.13 10.64 6.12
CA ILE A 124 -12.49 11.67 5.29
C ILE A 124 -13.42 12.09 4.15
N ALA A 125 -14.15 11.14 3.58
CA ALA A 125 -15.21 11.39 2.60
C ALA A 125 -16.35 12.21 3.20
#